data_AF-A0A7C2PE29-F1
#
_entry.id   AF-A0A7C2PE29-F1
#
_cell.length_a   1.000
_cell.length_b   1.000
_cell.length_c   1.000
_cell.angle_alpha   90.00
_cell.angle_beta   90.00
_cell.angle_gamma   90.00
#
_symmetry.space_group_name_H-M   'P 1'
#
loop_
_entity.id
_entity.type
_entity.pdbx_description
1 polymer ?
#
loop_
_entity_poly.entity_id
_entity_poly.type
_entity_poly.pdbx_seq_one_letter_code
_entity_poly.pdbx_strand_id
1 'polypeptide(L)'
;MDNYYLTAGRSFRSSHILHENDEFHMACYLAGYVIECYAKCVVMIVQGANSNQRKKFGHNLEKLNKEIDYLLNDSTISGLIDSKYLISIKIDCPTILIGHNKWDPLNRYDDSGYWDNENTSLSYQNEIKNVMNILKLMRTDGIL
;
A
#
# COMPACT_ATOMS: atom_id res chain seq x y z
N MET A 1 -0.14 3.63 15.17
CA MET A 1 -0.77 3.81 13.84
C MET A 1 -0.03 4.89 13.07
N ASP A 2 0.32 5.99 13.75
CA ASP A 2 1.19 7.08 13.22
C ASP A 2 2.44 6.61 12.47
N ASN A 3 3.13 5.55 12.91
CA ASN A 3 4.35 5.10 12.23
C ASN A 3 4.10 4.63 10.78
N TYR A 4 2.95 3.99 10.49
CA TYR A 4 2.65 3.54 9.14
C TYR A 4 2.24 4.70 8.23
N TYR A 5 1.44 5.65 8.70
CA TYR A 5 1.14 6.87 7.95
C TYR A 5 2.40 7.67 7.61
N LEU A 6 3.26 7.92 8.61
CA LEU A 6 4.52 8.65 8.40
C LEU A 6 5.48 7.89 7.46
N THR A 7 5.52 6.56 7.57
CA THR A 7 6.33 5.72 6.68
C THR A 7 5.79 5.74 5.25
N ALA A 8 4.48 5.63 5.06
CA ALA A 8 3.85 5.77 3.75
C ALA A 8 4.19 7.13 3.11
N GLY A 9 4.11 8.22 3.87
CA GLY A 9 4.47 9.56 3.38
C GLY A 9 5.94 9.69 2.96
N ARG A 10 6.88 9.13 3.75
CA ARG A 10 8.31 9.09 3.39
C ARG A 10 8.55 8.24 2.16
N SER A 11 7.98 7.03 2.11
CA SER A 11 8.13 6.11 0.98
C SER A 11 7.52 6.68 -0.31
N PHE A 12 6.36 7.33 -0.23
CA PHE A 12 5.73 8.02 -1.36
C PHE A 12 6.64 9.10 -1.94
N ARG A 13 7.17 9.99 -1.08
CA ARG A 13 8.09 11.04 -1.51
C ARG A 13 9.38 10.47 -2.13
N SER A 14 10.00 9.49 -1.47
CA SER A 14 11.23 8.89 -1.96
C SER A 14 11.02 8.12 -3.27
N SER A 15 9.91 7.38 -3.38
CA SER A 15 9.54 6.66 -4.60
C SER A 15 9.40 7.62 -5.78
N HIS A 16 8.73 8.75 -5.60
CA HIS A 16 8.59 9.76 -6.64
C HIS A 16 9.94 10.36 -7.05
N ILE A 17 10.82 10.74 -6.10
CA ILE A 17 12.15 11.27 -6.40
C ILE A 17 12.99 10.26 -7.20
N LEU A 18 12.90 8.97 -6.86
CA LEU A 18 13.63 7.92 -7.57
C LEU A 18 13.09 7.75 -9.00
N HIS A 19 11.77 7.81 -9.19
CA HIS A 19 11.16 7.77 -10.52
C HIS A 19 11.67 8.91 -11.41
N GLU A 20 11.69 10.15 -10.90
CA GLU A 20 12.18 11.32 -11.63
C GLU A 20 13.69 11.28 -11.95
N ASN A 21 14.44 10.39 -11.29
CA ASN A 21 15.88 10.17 -11.50
C ASN A 21 16.16 8.89 -12.29
N ASP A 22 15.16 8.30 -12.95
CA ASP A 22 15.26 7.05 -13.72
C ASP A 22 15.66 5.81 -12.87
N GLU A 23 15.57 5.89 -11.54
CA GLU A 23 15.84 4.80 -10.60
C GLU A 23 14.57 3.93 -10.40
N PHE A 24 14.04 3.41 -11.50
CA PHE A 24 12.69 2.82 -11.59
C PHE A 24 12.46 1.63 -10.65
N HIS A 25 13.44 0.73 -10.52
CA HIS A 25 13.30 -0.43 -9.66
C HIS A 25 13.21 -0.07 -8.18
N MET A 26 14.04 0.87 -7.73
CA MET A 26 13.97 1.38 -6.36
C MET A 26 12.70 2.22 -6.13
N ALA A 27 12.24 2.94 -7.15
CA ALA A 27 10.94 3.62 -7.10
C ALA A 27 9.78 2.64 -6.88
N CYS A 28 9.72 1.56 -7.67
CA CYS A 28 8.73 0.49 -7.54
C CYS A 28 8.81 -0.22 -6.18
N TYR A 29 10.03 -0.51 -5.71
CA TYR A 29 10.27 -1.11 -4.41
C TYR A 29 9.66 -0.29 -3.27
N LEU A 30 9.87 1.04 -3.26
CA LEU A 30 9.32 1.92 -2.23
C LEU A 30 7.82 2.17 -2.38
N ALA A 31 7.30 2.18 -3.61
CA ALA A 31 5.88 2.34 -3.89
C ALA A 31 5.03 1.23 -3.25
N GLY A 32 5.46 -0.03 -3.32
CA GLY A 32 4.72 -1.12 -2.68
C GLY A 32 4.58 -0.98 -1.15
N TYR A 33 5.57 -0.37 -0.47
CA TYR A 33 5.44 -0.06 0.95
C TYR A 33 4.36 0.97 1.27
N VAL A 34 4.01 1.86 0.34
CA VAL A 34 2.90 2.81 0.53
C VAL A 34 1.59 2.05 0.68
N ILE A 35 1.34 1.07 -0.20
CA ILE A 35 0.14 0.23 -0.18
C ILE A 35 0.14 -0.68 1.06
N GLU A 36 1.29 -1.29 1.37
CA GLU A 36 1.43 -2.09 2.59
C GLU A 36 1.09 -1.28 3.84
N CYS A 37 1.61 -0.04 3.95
CA CYS A 37 1.34 0.84 5.07
C CYS A 37 -0.15 1.24 5.14
N TYR A 38 -0.77 1.53 3.99
CA TYR A 38 -2.21 1.79 3.92
C TYR A 38 -3.02 0.59 4.44
N ALA A 39 -2.76 -0.60 3.93
CA ALA A 39 -3.51 -1.79 4.32
C ALA A 39 -3.33 -2.08 5.82
N LYS A 40 -2.12 -1.89 6.34
CA LYS A 40 -1.84 -2.03 7.78
C LYS A 40 -2.56 -0.97 8.62
N CYS A 41 -2.67 0.27 8.15
CA CYS A 41 -3.47 1.30 8.81
C CYS A 41 -4.93 0.86 8.94
N VAL A 42 -5.56 0.47 7.83
CA VAL A 42 -6.95 0.02 7.79
C VAL A 42 -7.19 -1.17 8.73
N VAL A 43 -6.36 -2.22 8.62
CA VAL A 43 -6.50 -3.42 9.46
C VAL A 43 -6.36 -3.08 10.94
N MET A 44 -5.44 -2.18 11.29
CA MET A 44 -5.27 -1.76 12.70
C MET A 44 -6.42 -0.91 13.22
N ILE A 45 -7.10 -0.13 12.37
CA ILE A 45 -8.29 0.64 12.76
C ILE A 45 -9.40 -0.34 13.14
N VAL A 46 -9.65 -1.32 12.27
CA VAL A 46 -10.76 -2.27 12.47
C VAL A 46 -10.47 -3.29 13.58
N GLN A 47 -9.27 -3.87 13.61
CA GLN A 47 -8.93 -4.98 14.51
C GLN A 47 -8.25 -4.53 15.82
N GLY A 48 -8.00 -3.23 15.96
CA GLY A 48 -7.25 -2.66 17.06
C GLY A 48 -5.73 -2.78 16.91
N ALA A 49 -5.03 -1.79 17.47
CA ALA A 49 -3.58 -1.67 17.38
C ALA A 49 -2.85 -2.54 18.42
N ASN A 50 -2.68 -3.84 18.17
CA ASN A 50 -1.84 -4.70 19.01
C ASN A 50 -0.55 -5.17 18.31
N SER A 51 0.47 -5.54 19.09
CA SER A 51 1.78 -5.97 18.59
C SER A 51 1.74 -7.26 17.77
N ASN A 52 0.75 -8.12 18.01
CA ASN A 52 0.56 -9.38 17.29
C ASN A 52 0.06 -9.14 15.85
N GLN A 53 -0.82 -8.15 15.65
CA GLN A 53 -1.29 -7.78 14.32
C GLN A 53 -0.17 -7.26 13.42
N ARG A 54 0.80 -6.53 13.98
CA ARG A 54 1.97 -6.08 13.21
C ARG A 54 2.82 -7.24 12.67
N LYS A 55 2.92 -8.34 13.42
CA LYS A 55 3.66 -9.54 13.03
C LYS A 55 2.86 -10.46 12.10
N LYS A 56 1.54 -10.49 12.24
CA LYS A 56 0.63 -11.39 11.49
C LYS A 56 0.81 -11.27 9.97
N PHE A 57 0.92 -10.04 9.47
CA PHE A 57 0.94 -9.79 8.02
C PHE A 57 2.35 -9.67 7.42
N GLY A 58 3.36 -9.31 8.21
CA GLY A 58 4.72 -9.10 7.70
C GLY A 58 4.72 -8.11 6.53
N HIS A 59 5.36 -8.49 5.42
CA HIS A 59 5.34 -7.75 4.14
C HIS A 59 4.49 -8.46 3.06
N ASN A 60 3.55 -9.31 3.49
CA ASN A 60 2.75 -10.11 2.56
C ASN A 60 1.51 -9.33 2.12
N LEU A 61 1.62 -8.68 0.95
CA LEU A 61 0.55 -7.87 0.39
C LEU A 61 -0.68 -8.72 -0.01
N GLU A 62 -0.50 -9.97 -0.40
CA GLU A 62 -1.61 -10.88 -0.73
C GLU A 62 -2.50 -11.16 0.50
N LYS A 63 -1.88 -11.42 1.66
CA LYS A 63 -2.59 -11.59 2.93
C LYS A 63 -3.30 -10.32 3.35
N LEU A 64 -2.66 -9.17 3.17
CA LEU A 64 -3.28 -7.87 3.42
C LEU A 64 -4.48 -7.62 2.50
N ASN A 65 -4.36 -7.91 1.20
CA ASN A 65 -5.47 -7.78 0.26
C ASN A 65 -6.65 -8.69 0.64
N LYS A 66 -6.40 -9.95 1.02
CA LYS A 66 -7.47 -10.85 1.49
C LYS A 66 -8.20 -10.30 2.70
N GLU A 67 -7.47 -9.67 3.62
CA GLU A 67 -8.06 -9.01 4.78
C GLU A 67 -8.89 -7.80 4.34
N ILE A 68 -8.37 -6.91 3.50
CA ILE A 68 -9.12 -5.75 2.97
C ILE A 68 -10.38 -6.19 2.23
N ASP A 69 -10.31 -7.22 1.38
CA ASP A 69 -11.46 -7.78 0.68
C ASP A 69 -12.50 -8.34 1.66
N TYR A 70 -12.06 -8.98 2.75
CA TYR A 70 -12.97 -9.40 3.83
C TYR A 70 -13.66 -8.18 4.48
N LEU A 71 -12.90 -7.12 4.80
CA LEU A 71 -13.46 -5.90 5.40
C LEU A 71 -14.47 -5.19 4.48
N LEU A 72 -14.22 -5.20 3.17
CA LEU A 72 -15.13 -4.61 2.17
C LEU A 72 -16.48 -5.35 2.07
N ASN A 73 -16.49 -6.65 2.34
CA ASN A 73 -17.69 -7.49 2.19
C ASN A 73 -18.43 -7.74 3.53
N ASP A 74 -17.82 -7.38 4.66
CA ASP A 74 -18.42 -7.55 5.99
C ASP A 74 -19.22 -6.29 6.39
N SER A 75 -20.55 -6.39 6.31
CA SER A 75 -21.47 -5.30 6.65
C SER A 75 -21.40 -4.89 8.13
N THR A 76 -20.89 -5.74 9.01
CA THR A 76 -20.71 -5.39 10.44
C THR A 76 -19.53 -4.45 10.68
N ILE A 77 -18.56 -4.45 9.77
CA ILE A 77 -17.34 -3.64 9.85
C ILE A 77 -17.55 -2.21 9.33
N SER A 78 -18.61 -1.98 8.55
CA SER A 78 -19.01 -0.66 8.06
C SER A 78 -19.25 0.37 9.17
N GLY A 79 -19.40 -0.04 10.43
CA GLY A 79 -19.47 0.87 11.59
C GLY A 79 -18.12 1.30 12.18
N LEU A 80 -17.02 0.62 11.83
CA LEU A 80 -15.68 0.86 12.39
C LEU A 80 -14.79 1.72 11.49
N ILE A 81 -15.05 1.69 10.18
CA ILE A 81 -14.37 2.52 9.19
C ILE A 81 -15.35 2.86 8.06
N ASP A 82 -15.38 4.12 7.66
CA ASP A 82 -16.20 4.58 6.54
C ASP A 82 -15.72 3.96 5.22
N SER A 83 -16.65 3.52 4.37
CA SER A 83 -16.36 2.88 3.09
C SER A 83 -15.55 3.77 2.15
N LYS A 84 -15.63 5.11 2.31
CA LYS A 84 -14.80 6.04 1.54
C LYS A 84 -13.29 5.89 1.76
N TYR A 85 -12.88 5.22 2.85
CA TYR A 85 -11.47 4.91 3.14
C TYR A 85 -11.04 3.51 2.71
N LEU A 86 -11.99 2.66 2.32
CA LEU A 86 -11.75 1.29 1.92
C LEU A 86 -11.72 1.19 0.40
N ILE A 87 -10.52 1.00 -0.16
CA ILE A 87 -10.32 0.64 -1.57
C ILE A 87 -10.02 -0.84 -1.73
N SER A 88 -10.36 -1.39 -2.90
CA SER A 88 -9.97 -2.74 -3.27
C SER A 88 -8.57 -2.69 -3.88
N ILE A 89 -7.55 -3.15 -3.16
CA ILE A 89 -6.16 -3.11 -3.65
C ILE A 89 -6.04 -3.81 -5.01
N LYS A 90 -6.83 -4.87 -5.26
CA LYS A 90 -6.87 -5.56 -6.55
C LYS A 90 -7.39 -4.68 -7.70
N ILE A 91 -8.36 -3.82 -7.44
CA ILE A 91 -9.00 -2.97 -8.47
C ILE A 91 -8.24 -1.65 -8.61
N ASP A 92 -7.89 -1.03 -7.49
CA ASP A 92 -7.30 0.29 -7.42
C ASP A 92 -5.77 0.26 -7.59
N CYS A 93 -5.13 -0.89 -7.33
CA CYS A 93 -3.68 -1.07 -7.43
C CYS A 93 -3.29 -2.38 -8.15
N PRO A 94 -3.77 -2.59 -9.38
CA PRO A 94 -3.61 -3.87 -10.08
C PRO A 94 -2.13 -4.16 -10.40
N THR A 95 -1.33 -3.18 -10.81
CA THR A 95 0.07 -3.41 -11.20
C THR A 95 0.91 -3.87 -10.01
N ILE A 96 0.65 -3.31 -8.82
CA ILE A 96 1.33 -3.72 -7.59
C ILE A 96 0.87 -5.11 -7.11
N LEU A 97 -0.39 -5.51 -7.33
CA LEU A 97 -0.90 -6.76 -6.75
C LEU A 97 -0.83 -7.98 -7.70
N ILE A 98 -1.02 -7.77 -9.01
CA ILE A 98 -1.22 -8.86 -9.97
C ILE A 98 -0.25 -8.80 -11.15
N GLY A 99 -0.08 -9.95 -11.81
CA GLY A 99 0.72 -10.07 -13.03
C GLY A 99 2.21 -10.21 -12.79
N HIS A 100 2.98 -10.07 -13.87
CA HIS A 100 4.44 -10.25 -13.86
C HIS A 100 5.18 -9.14 -13.12
N ASN A 101 4.61 -7.94 -13.10
CA ASN A 101 5.20 -6.78 -12.44
C ASN A 101 4.71 -6.64 -11.00
N LYS A 102 4.08 -7.65 -10.39
CA LYS A 102 3.58 -7.56 -9.02
C LYS A 102 4.69 -7.20 -8.03
N TRP A 103 4.33 -6.52 -6.96
CA TRP A 103 5.25 -6.14 -5.91
C TRP A 103 5.54 -7.34 -4.99
N ASP A 104 6.82 -7.59 -4.75
CA ASP A 104 7.30 -8.53 -3.74
C ASP A 104 8.56 -7.93 -3.10
N PRO A 105 8.61 -7.71 -1.78
CA PRO A 105 9.79 -7.14 -1.12
C PRO A 105 11.06 -7.98 -1.32
N LEU A 106 10.94 -9.27 -1.67
CA LEU A 106 12.07 -10.14 -1.99
C LEU A 106 12.75 -9.77 -3.31
N ASN A 107 12.05 -9.10 -4.22
CA ASN A 107 12.58 -8.68 -5.51
C ASN A 107 13.47 -7.43 -5.42
N ARG A 108 13.72 -6.90 -4.21
CA ARG A 108 14.56 -5.69 -4.03
C ARG A 108 15.92 -5.79 -4.71
N TYR A 109 16.52 -6.98 -4.71
CA TYR A 109 17.83 -7.24 -5.29
C TYR A 109 17.75 -8.23 -6.47
N ASP A 110 16.56 -8.38 -7.04
CA ASP A 110 16.36 -9.23 -8.21
C ASP A 110 16.73 -8.45 -9.47
N ASP A 111 17.53 -9.08 -10.34
CA ASP A 111 18.00 -8.53 -11.62
C ASP A 111 17.12 -8.97 -12.80
N SER A 112 15.92 -9.48 -12.52
CA SER A 112 14.98 -9.98 -13.52
C SER A 112 14.38 -8.91 -14.44
N GLY A 113 14.56 -7.63 -14.14
CA GLY A 113 14.14 -6.52 -15.01
C GLY A 113 12.67 -6.09 -14.88
N TYR A 114 11.86 -6.72 -14.00
CA TYR A 114 10.41 -6.48 -13.97
C TYR A 114 10.03 -5.04 -13.58
N TRP A 115 10.85 -4.36 -12.79
CA TRP A 115 10.62 -2.99 -12.35
C TRP A 115 11.58 -1.95 -12.95
N ASP A 116 12.50 -2.38 -13.82
CA ASP A 116 13.55 -1.54 -14.42
C ASP A 116 13.07 -0.70 -15.62
N ASN A 117 11.75 -0.47 -15.73
CA ASN A 117 11.19 0.32 -16.81
C ASN A 117 10.23 1.41 -16.31
N GLU A 118 10.26 2.53 -17.02
CA GLU A 118 9.49 3.72 -16.73
C GLU A 118 7.98 3.44 -16.68
N ASN A 119 7.45 2.63 -17.59
CA ASN A 119 6.01 2.34 -17.68
C ASN A 119 5.47 1.63 -16.41
N THR A 120 6.19 0.61 -15.93
CA THR A 120 5.86 -0.05 -14.66
C THR A 120 5.95 0.95 -13.51
N SER A 121 7.04 1.72 -13.44
CA SER A 121 7.25 2.70 -12.39
C SER A 121 6.15 3.77 -12.36
N LEU A 122 5.75 4.30 -13.52
CA LEU A 122 4.68 5.27 -13.67
C LEU A 122 3.33 4.69 -13.23
N SER A 123 3.06 3.44 -13.57
CA SER A 123 1.85 2.73 -13.12
C SER A 123 1.81 2.63 -11.59
N TYR A 124 2.93 2.25 -10.98
CA TYR A 124 3.09 2.25 -9.52
C TYR A 124 2.89 3.65 -8.92
N GLN A 125 3.47 4.71 -9.51
CA GLN A 125 3.31 6.09 -9.05
C GLN A 125 1.82 6.51 -9.04
N ASN A 126 1.08 6.15 -10.09
CA ASN A 126 -0.35 6.46 -10.20
C ASN A 126 -1.18 5.74 -9.13
N GLU A 127 -0.90 4.46 -8.88
CA GLU A 127 -1.58 3.66 -7.86
C GLU A 127 -1.33 4.23 -6.46
N ILE A 128 -0.07 4.47 -6.09
CA ILE A 128 0.27 4.98 -4.75
C ILE A 128 -0.21 6.42 -4.52
N LYS A 129 -0.41 7.21 -5.57
CA LYS A 129 -0.96 8.57 -5.46
C LYS A 129 -2.39 8.54 -4.92
N ASN A 130 -3.22 7.63 -5.43
CA ASN A 130 -4.60 7.45 -4.96
C ASN A 130 -4.61 6.97 -3.50
N VAL A 131 -3.79 5.97 -3.18
CA VAL A 131 -3.63 5.45 -1.81
C VAL A 131 -3.19 6.54 -0.84
N MET A 132 -2.22 7.37 -1.24
CA MET A 132 -1.73 8.46 -0.39
C MET A 132 -2.78 9.55 -0.18
N ASN A 133 -3.65 9.81 -1.15
CA ASN A 133 -4.78 10.74 -0.99
C ASN A 133 -5.78 10.22 0.05
N ILE A 134 -6.07 8.91 0.04
CA ILE A 134 -6.93 8.27 1.04
C ILE A 134 -6.31 8.39 2.44
N LEU A 135 -5.01 8.07 2.58
CA LEU A 135 -4.30 8.22 3.85
C LEU A 135 -4.33 9.67 4.38
N LYS A 136 -4.19 10.66 3.50
CA LYS A 136 -4.30 12.08 3.87
C LYS A 136 -5.71 12.45 4.31
N LEU A 137 -6.74 11.92 3.63
CA LEU A 137 -8.14 12.14 4.00
C LEU A 137 -8.42 11.54 5.38
N MET A 138 -8.02 10.29 5.62
CA MET A 138 -8.15 9.63 6.92
C MET A 138 -7.50 10.44 8.05
N ARG A 139 -6.31 11.01 7.80
CA ARG A 139 -5.63 11.88 8.76
C ARG A 139 -6.37 13.20 9.01
N THR A 140 -6.94 13.79 7.95
CA THR A 140 -7.70 15.04 8.03
C THR A 140 -8.98 14.85 8.84
N ASP A 141 -9.65 13.70 8.67
CA ASP A 141 -10.90 13.36 9.34
C ASP A 141 -10.68 12.77 10.76
N GLY A 142 -9.43 12.74 11.25
CA GLY A 142 -9.09 12.31 12.62
C GLY A 142 -9.14 10.79 12.85
N ILE A 143 -9.12 10.00 11.79
CA ILE A 143 -9.12 8.52 11.85
C ILE A 143 -7.72 7.96 12.14
N LEU A 144 -6.68 8.64 11.66
CA LEU A 144 -5.25 8.26 11.83
C LEU A 144 -4.51 9.17 12.79
#